data_AF-A0A9W5V8X5-F1
#
_entry.id   AF-A0A9W5V8X5-F1
#
_cell.length_a   1.000
_cell.length_b   1.000
_cell.length_c   1.000
_cell.angle_alpha   90.00
_cell.angle_beta   90.00
_cell.angle_gamma   90.00
#
_symmetry.space_group_name_H-M   'P 1'
#
loop_
_entity.id
_entity.type
_entity.pdbx_description
1 polymer ?
#
loop_
_entity_poly.entity_id
_entity_poly.type
_entity_poly.pdbx_seq_one_letter_code
_entity_poly.pdbx_strand_id
1 'polypeptide(L)'
;MLSKEFLVRKLEWDSKKAKNDGMAMNVEQPKTGGRHRRTETYGRKMTNDSKAYYYSLESRDALVFDLLNLRKIHMEDNVYKEMLPNLREYARQAREDYYKKELKKE
;
A
#
# COMPACT_ATOMS: atom_id res chain seq x y z
N MET A 1 18.38 -15.40 12.41
CA MET A 1 17.20 -14.96 13.20
C MET A 1 17.59 -13.71 13.97
N LEU A 2 16.87 -12.60 13.77
CA LEU A 2 17.07 -11.39 14.57
C LEU A 2 16.61 -11.65 16.00
N SER A 3 17.41 -11.25 16.99
CA SER A 3 17.13 -11.54 18.40
C SER A 3 15.86 -10.83 18.87
N LYS A 4 15.14 -11.45 19.82
CA LYS A 4 13.93 -10.87 20.43
C LYS A 4 14.19 -9.47 21.01
N GLU A 5 15.38 -9.22 21.54
CA GLU A 5 15.78 -7.89 22.05
C GLU A 5 15.85 -6.80 20.97
N PHE A 6 16.26 -7.15 19.74
CA PHE A 6 16.28 -6.20 18.62
C PHE A 6 14.86 -5.82 18.19
N LEU A 7 13.93 -6.77 18.23
CA LEU A 7 12.50 -6.55 17.94
C LEU A 7 11.84 -5.69 19.02
N VAL A 8 12.14 -5.92 20.30
CA VAL A 8 11.59 -5.16 21.43
C VAL A 8 12.05 -3.70 21.40
N ARG A 9 13.34 -3.42 21.15
CA ARG A 9 13.84 -2.03 21.06
C ARG A 9 13.27 -1.23 19.89
N LYS A 10 12.92 -1.88 18.78
CA LYS A 10 12.29 -1.19 17.63
C LYS A 10 10.81 -0.88 17.90
N LEU A 11 10.13 -1.71 18.67
CA LEU A 11 8.72 -1.53 19.04
C LEU A 11 8.50 -0.40 20.07
N GLU A 12 9.45 -0.14 20.97
CA GLU A 12 9.34 0.97 21.93
C GLU A 12 9.39 2.36 21.26
N TRP A 13 10.02 2.48 20.07
CA TRP A 13 10.13 3.73 19.34
C TRP A 13 8.81 4.17 18.66
N ASP A 14 7.92 3.23 18.31
CA ASP A 14 6.71 3.50 17.51
C ASP A 14 5.43 3.74 18.34
N SER A 15 5.51 3.78 19.67
CA SER A 15 4.29 3.76 20.51
C SER A 15 3.59 5.11 20.79
N LYS A 16 4.05 6.23 20.21
CA LYS A 16 3.53 7.57 20.60
C LYS A 16 2.78 8.40 19.57
N LYS A 17 2.62 8.00 18.30
CA LYS A 17 1.85 8.73 17.26
C LYS A 17 1.47 7.71 16.17
N ALA A 18 0.28 7.65 15.56
CA ALA A 18 -0.77 8.63 15.39
C ALA A 18 -2.06 7.94 14.86
N LYS A 19 -3.16 8.68 14.77
CA LYS A 19 -4.38 8.33 14.03
C LYS A 19 -4.17 8.22 12.49
N ASN A 20 -2.93 7.97 12.02
CA ASN A 20 -2.41 8.07 10.65
C ASN A 20 -1.62 6.80 10.22
N ASP A 21 -1.88 5.64 10.82
CA ASP A 21 -1.09 4.39 10.58
C ASP A 21 -1.47 3.64 9.29
N GLY A 22 -2.06 4.34 8.31
CA GLY A 22 -2.35 3.81 7.00
C GLY A 22 -1.09 3.80 6.15
N MET A 23 -0.72 2.65 5.60
CA MET A 23 0.30 2.60 4.57
C MET A 23 -0.13 3.43 3.35
N ALA A 24 0.76 4.29 2.88
CA ALA A 24 0.54 5.10 1.69
C ALA A 24 1.78 4.99 0.79
N MET A 25 1.55 4.74 -0.50
CA MET A 25 2.61 4.79 -1.50
C MET A 25 2.60 6.17 -2.16
N ASN A 26 3.76 6.83 -2.19
CA ASN A 26 3.89 8.02 -3.02
C ASN A 26 3.92 7.62 -4.49
N VAL A 27 2.88 8.02 -5.21
CA VAL A 27 2.75 7.86 -6.66
C VAL A 27 2.69 9.26 -7.21
N GLU A 28 3.82 9.76 -7.71
CA GLU A 28 4.03 11.09 -8.30
C GLU A 28 2.79 12.02 -8.37
N GLN A 29 2.80 13.11 -7.60
CA GLN A 29 1.70 14.08 -7.51
C GLN A 29 2.12 15.51 -7.94
N PRO A 30 2.28 15.78 -9.24
CA PRO A 30 2.49 17.14 -9.74
C PRO A 30 1.24 18.01 -9.52
N LYS A 31 1.42 19.35 -9.61
CA LYS A 31 0.34 20.34 -9.50
C LYS A 31 -0.85 20.03 -10.43
N THR A 32 -0.58 19.46 -11.59
CA THR A 32 -1.60 19.00 -12.56
C THR A 32 -1.21 17.62 -13.09
N GLY A 33 -2.15 16.65 -13.11
CA GLY A 33 -1.92 15.31 -13.66
C GLY A 33 -1.25 14.32 -12.69
N GLY A 34 -0.37 13.47 -13.21
CA GLY A 34 0.40 12.49 -12.42
C GLY A 34 -0.22 11.10 -12.28
N ARG A 35 0.62 10.16 -11.87
CA ARG A 35 0.29 8.72 -11.78
C ARG A 35 -0.78 8.44 -10.72
N HIS A 36 -0.79 9.19 -9.61
CA HIS A 36 -1.85 9.06 -8.61
C HIS A 36 -3.25 9.25 -9.19
N ARG A 37 -3.43 10.27 -10.05
CA ARG A 37 -4.73 10.58 -10.65
C ARG A 37 -5.16 9.55 -11.68
N ARG A 38 -4.23 8.70 -12.15
CA ARG A 38 -4.51 7.63 -13.11
C ARG A 38 -5.01 6.37 -12.45
N THR A 39 -4.89 6.22 -11.13
CA THR A 39 -5.40 5.02 -10.47
C THR A 39 -6.91 4.90 -10.60
N GLU A 40 -7.41 3.67 -10.64
CA GLU A 40 -8.85 3.42 -10.75
C GLU A 40 -9.60 3.89 -9.50
N THR A 41 -8.98 3.78 -8.34
CA THR A 41 -9.52 4.22 -7.04
C THR A 41 -9.49 5.75 -6.85
N TYR A 42 -8.92 6.52 -7.78
CA TYR A 42 -8.86 7.97 -7.67
C TYR A 42 -10.20 8.65 -7.99
N GLY A 43 -10.71 9.45 -7.06
CA GLY A 43 -11.88 10.29 -7.25
C GLY A 43 -13.16 9.47 -7.52
N ARG A 44 -13.85 9.78 -8.62
CA ARG A 44 -15.10 9.11 -9.05
C ARG A 44 -14.91 8.32 -10.37
N LYS A 45 -13.72 7.76 -10.58
CA LYS A 45 -13.40 7.02 -11.81
C LYS A 45 -14.09 5.67 -11.91
N MET A 46 -14.28 4.98 -10.78
CA MET A 46 -15.05 3.74 -10.73
C MET A 46 -16.55 4.01 -10.91
N THR A 47 -17.22 3.12 -11.63
CA THR A 47 -18.69 3.02 -11.61
C THR A 47 -19.16 2.62 -10.20
N ASN A 48 -20.44 2.79 -9.91
CA ASN A 48 -21.00 2.38 -8.61
C ASN A 48 -20.77 0.88 -8.34
N ASP A 49 -20.92 0.04 -9.35
CA ASP A 49 -20.73 -1.42 -9.23
C ASP A 49 -19.25 -1.78 -9.00
N SER A 50 -18.32 -1.20 -9.75
CA SER A 50 -16.89 -1.42 -9.55
C SER A 50 -16.43 -0.91 -8.18
N LYS A 51 -17.00 0.20 -7.72
CA LYS A 51 -16.74 0.75 -6.39
C LYS A 51 -17.25 -0.19 -5.30
N ALA A 52 -18.49 -0.68 -5.43
CA ALA A 52 -19.07 -1.64 -4.48
C ALA A 52 -18.24 -2.93 -4.42
N TYR A 53 -17.83 -3.46 -5.58
CA TYR A 53 -16.92 -4.60 -5.66
C TYR A 53 -15.60 -4.32 -4.94
N TYR A 54 -14.92 -3.21 -5.24
CA TYR A 54 -13.66 -2.85 -4.60
C TYR A 54 -13.78 -2.77 -3.07
N TYR A 55 -14.85 -2.17 -2.54
CA TYR A 55 -15.07 -2.09 -1.08
C TYR A 55 -15.51 -3.41 -0.44
N SER A 56 -15.93 -4.40 -1.23
CA SER A 56 -16.19 -5.76 -0.73
C SER A 56 -14.94 -6.64 -0.65
N LEU A 57 -13.79 -6.18 -1.18
CA LEU A 57 -12.55 -6.94 -1.15
C LEU A 57 -11.95 -6.98 0.26
N GLU A 58 -11.39 -8.13 0.62
CA GLU A 58 -10.52 -8.23 1.78
C GLU A 58 -9.28 -7.35 1.62
N SER A 59 -8.67 -6.95 2.74
CA SER A 59 -7.53 -6.02 2.75
C SER A 59 -6.37 -6.47 1.83
N ARG A 60 -6.14 -7.79 1.75
CA ARG A 60 -5.14 -8.38 0.85
C ARG A 60 -5.50 -8.20 -0.62
N ASP A 61 -6.75 -8.43 -0.98
CA ASP A 61 -7.18 -8.41 -2.38
C ASP A 61 -7.32 -6.97 -2.88
N ALA A 62 -7.72 -6.03 -2.02
CA ALA A 62 -7.66 -4.60 -2.30
C ALA A 62 -6.21 -4.13 -2.56
N LEU A 63 -5.25 -4.59 -1.75
CA LEU A 63 -3.82 -4.31 -1.98
C LEU A 63 -3.33 -4.86 -3.33
N VAL A 64 -3.73 -6.09 -3.68
CA VAL A 64 -3.38 -6.69 -4.98
C VAL A 64 -3.98 -5.88 -6.13
N PHE A 65 -5.24 -5.45 -6.00
CA PHE A 65 -5.90 -4.59 -6.97
C PHE A 65 -5.11 -3.30 -7.21
N ASP A 66 -4.75 -2.59 -6.14
CA ASP A 66 -3.98 -1.34 -6.23
C ASP A 66 -2.59 -1.56 -6.85
N LEU A 67 -1.88 -2.62 -6.46
CA LEU A 67 -0.55 -2.94 -7.01
C LEU A 67 -0.60 -3.29 -8.50
N LEU A 68 -1.63 -4.00 -8.96
CA LEU A 68 -1.84 -4.30 -10.38
C LEU A 68 -2.15 -3.04 -11.18
N ASN A 69 -2.98 -2.16 -10.62
CA ASN A 69 -3.33 -0.89 -11.23
C ASN A 69 -2.09 0.01 -11.38
N LEU A 70 -1.25 0.09 -10.34
CA LEU A 70 0.04 0.78 -10.40
C LEU A 70 1.00 0.12 -11.39
N ARG A 71 1.10 -1.21 -11.41
CA ARG A 71 1.92 -1.92 -12.39
C ARG A 71 1.54 -1.51 -13.82
N LYS A 72 0.24 -1.49 -14.14
CA LYS A 72 -0.25 -1.06 -15.46
C LYS A 72 0.21 0.35 -15.80
N ILE A 73 -0.02 1.32 -14.92
CA ILE A 73 0.38 2.73 -15.10
C ILE A 73 1.90 2.86 -15.34
N HIS A 74 2.72 2.16 -14.56
CA HIS A 74 4.18 2.23 -14.72
C HIS A 74 4.68 1.51 -15.98
N MET A 75 3.98 0.47 -16.46
CA MET A 75 4.28 -0.17 -17.74
C MET A 75 3.94 0.76 -18.92
N GLU A 76 2.79 1.44 -18.87
CA GLU A 76 2.40 2.45 -19.87
C GLU A 76 3.43 3.59 -19.97
N ASP A 77 4.03 3.97 -18.84
CA ASP A 77 5.05 5.02 -18.76
C ASP A 77 6.48 4.52 -19.01
N ASN A 78 6.66 3.23 -19.30
CA ASN A 78 7.96 2.57 -19.50
C ASN A 78 8.96 2.71 -18.32
N VAL A 79 8.47 2.95 -17.10
CA VAL A 79 9.29 3.08 -15.87
C VAL A 79 9.09 1.91 -14.88
N TYR A 80 8.36 0.86 -15.29
CA TYR A 80 8.03 -0.26 -14.41
C TYR A 80 9.27 -0.92 -13.78
N LYS A 81 10.36 -1.10 -14.53
CA LYS A 81 11.58 -1.73 -14.01
C LYS A 81 12.22 -0.92 -12.88
N GLU A 82 12.18 0.41 -12.97
CA GLU A 82 12.70 1.33 -11.95
C GLU A 82 11.83 1.32 -10.69
N MET A 83 10.51 1.21 -10.86
CA MET A 83 9.55 1.26 -9.75
C MET A 83 9.29 -0.09 -9.10
N LEU A 84 9.66 -1.20 -9.74
CA LEU A 84 9.47 -2.56 -9.24
C LEU A 84 10.01 -2.79 -7.81
N PRO A 85 11.22 -2.32 -7.43
CA PRO A 85 11.70 -2.45 -6.06
C PRO A 85 10.77 -1.79 -5.04
N ASN A 86 10.25 -0.60 -5.36
CA ASN A 86 9.35 0.15 -4.48
C ASN A 86 8.00 -0.56 -4.32
N LEU A 87 7.44 -1.09 -5.41
CA LEU A 87 6.20 -1.88 -5.36
C LEU A 87 6.36 -3.14 -4.52
N ARG A 88 7.51 -3.83 -4.62
CA ARG A 88 7.82 -5.03 -3.82
C ARG A 88 7.97 -4.70 -2.34
N GLU A 89 8.67 -3.60 -2.04
CA GLU A 89 8.87 -3.15 -0.67
C GLU A 89 7.54 -2.79 0.00
N TYR A 90 6.65 -2.12 -0.71
CA TYR A 90 5.32 -1.81 -0.21
C TYR A 90 4.48 -3.08 0.07
N ALA A 91 4.50 -4.06 -0.85
CA ALA A 91 3.83 -5.33 -0.63
C ALA A 91 4.40 -6.08 0.59
N ARG A 92 5.72 -6.01 0.82
CA ARG A 92 6.39 -6.60 1.98
C ARG A 92 5.95 -5.93 3.28
N GLN A 93 5.95 -4.60 3.33
CA GLN A 93 5.53 -3.83 4.51
C GLN A 93 4.05 -4.10 4.86
N ALA A 94 3.17 -4.11 3.85
CA ALA A 94 1.74 -4.37 4.07
C ALA A 94 1.49 -5.78 4.64
N ARG A 95 2.26 -6.77 4.16
CA ARG A 95 2.25 -8.13 4.70
C ARG A 95 2.75 -8.18 6.15
N GLU A 96 3.83 -7.48 6.47
CA GLU A 96 4.37 -7.44 7.82
C GLU A 96 3.42 -6.77 8.81
N ASP A 97 2.79 -5.67 8.41
CA ASP A 97 1.84 -4.97 9.27
C ASP A 97 0.56 -5.77 9.50
N TYR A 98 0.11 -6.55 8.51
CA TYR A 98 -0.95 -7.54 8.71
C TYR A 98 -0.57 -8.55 9.81
N TYR A 99 0.60 -9.21 9.69
CA TYR A 99 1.01 -10.20 10.70
C TYR A 99 1.29 -9.60 12.07
N LYS A 100 1.84 -8.37 12.15
CA LYS A 100 2.01 -7.67 13.44
C LYS A 100 0.67 -7.43 14.13
N LYS A 101 -0.38 -7.09 13.36
CA LYS A 101 -1.73 -6.89 13.92
C LYS A 101 -2.32 -8.20 14.41
N GLU A 102 -2.21 -9.27 13.64
CA GLU A 102 -2.71 -10.59 14.06
C GLU A 102 -1.97 -11.13 15.30
N LEU A 103 -0.65 -10.94 15.40
CA LEU A 103 0.14 -11.37 16.57
C LEU A 103 -0.08 -10.51 17.83
N LYS A 104 -0.68 -9.32 17.72
CA LYS A 104 -1.01 -8.42 18.84
C LYS A 104 -2.45 -8.58 19.35
N LYS A 105 -3.23 -9.49 18.75
CA LYS A 105 -4.62 -9.78 19.18
C LYS A 105 -4.70 -10.77 20.36
N GLU A 106 -3.56 -11.23 20.88
CA GLU A 106 -3.44 -11.95 22.17
C GLU A 106 -3.25 -10.98 23.34
#